data_AF-A0A9D4N4I1-F1
#
_entry.id   AF-A0A9D4N4I1-F1
#
_cell.length_a   1.000
_cell.length_b   1.000
_cell.length_c   1.000
_cell.angle_alpha   90.00
_cell.angle_beta   90.00
_cell.angle_gamma   90.00
#
_symmetry.space_group_name_H-M   'P 1'
#
loop_
_entity.id
_entity.type
_entity.pdbx_description
1 polymer ?
#
loop_
_entity_poly.entity_id
_entity_poly.type
_entity_poly.pdbx_seq_one_letter_code
_entity_poly.pdbx_strand_id
1 'polypeptide(L)'
;MDHVRVCEHVLTRVLDIPEYGAEKGRPWFVVTLHQFMLHFIEEGGLKHVENVAKELKLVEKLTTNNPDIVIKAILTLRDAMPSPPCLKVIAMLLVTIDTEVEQCIISYLNLIQKRKENRDKALVTFVEGLEDRTAEIRAGACAALAVLEASESIDQLVYLWQSDLSPFVQNAAKKALLAMGDVGRKAFEEAQLSKHGFQGIHVHK
;
A
#
# COMPACT_ATOMS: atom_id res chain seq x y z
N MET A 1 7.63 -22.46 -8.67
CA MET A 1 6.77 -21.35 -9.11
C MET A 1 5.44 -21.98 -9.42
N ASP A 2 4.39 -21.54 -8.75
CA ASP A 2 3.06 -22.11 -8.93
C ASP A 2 2.41 -21.49 -10.18
N HIS A 3 2.49 -22.19 -11.30
CA HIS A 3 1.92 -21.76 -12.57
C HIS A 3 0.40 -21.59 -12.50
N VAL A 4 -0.27 -22.30 -11.58
CA VAL A 4 -1.72 -22.19 -11.36
C VAL A 4 -2.03 -20.83 -10.74
N ARG A 5 -1.31 -20.43 -9.68
CA ARG A 5 -1.48 -19.10 -9.05
C ARG A 5 -1.23 -17.95 -10.01
N VAL A 6 -0.23 -18.05 -10.87
CA VAL A 6 0.04 -17.04 -11.91
C VAL A 6 -1.16 -16.93 -12.85
N CYS A 7 -1.69 -18.06 -13.31
CA CYS A 7 -2.86 -18.10 -14.18
C CYS A 7 -4.09 -17.48 -13.50
N GLU A 8 -4.39 -17.90 -12.27
CA GLU A 8 -5.50 -17.37 -11.46
C GLU A 8 -5.40 -15.85 -11.31
N HIS A 9 -4.20 -15.32 -11.01
CA HIS A 9 -3.98 -13.90 -10.84
C HIS A 9 -4.05 -13.09 -12.15
N VAL A 10 -3.73 -13.71 -13.29
CA VAL A 10 -4.00 -13.09 -14.60
C VAL A 10 -5.50 -13.07 -14.85
N LEU A 11 -6.20 -14.16 -14.55
CA LEU A 11 -7.64 -14.28 -14.76
C LEU A 11 -8.45 -13.31 -13.88
N THR A 12 -8.03 -13.06 -12.63
CA THR A 12 -8.69 -12.05 -11.80
C THR A 12 -8.66 -10.66 -12.43
N ARG A 13 -7.53 -10.30 -13.07
CA ARG A 13 -7.37 -9.01 -13.77
C ARG A 13 -8.18 -8.96 -15.06
N VAL A 14 -8.16 -10.03 -15.86
CA VAL A 14 -8.94 -10.13 -17.11
C VAL A 14 -10.45 -10.02 -16.83
N LEU A 15 -10.91 -10.58 -15.72
CA LEU A 15 -12.31 -10.61 -15.31
C LEU A 15 -12.73 -9.41 -14.45
N ASP A 16 -11.78 -8.58 -14.02
CA ASP A 16 -11.97 -7.51 -13.03
C ASP A 16 -12.69 -7.99 -11.75
N ILE A 17 -12.18 -9.08 -11.17
CA ILE A 17 -12.70 -9.68 -9.92
C ILE A 17 -11.64 -9.68 -8.83
N PRO A 18 -12.02 -9.57 -7.55
CA PRO A 18 -11.06 -9.45 -6.45
C PRO A 18 -10.25 -10.74 -6.20
N GLU A 19 -10.87 -11.90 -6.39
CA GLU A 19 -10.22 -13.20 -6.15
C GLU A 19 -10.88 -14.29 -7.00
N TYR A 20 -10.05 -15.16 -7.56
CA TYR A 20 -10.51 -16.29 -8.34
C TYR A 20 -11.00 -17.38 -7.38
N GLY A 21 -12.32 -17.63 -7.35
CA GLY A 21 -12.92 -18.67 -6.50
C GLY A 21 -13.49 -18.23 -5.15
N ALA A 22 -13.46 -16.94 -4.81
CA ALA A 22 -14.02 -16.43 -3.54
C ALA A 22 -15.55 -16.26 -3.53
N GLU A 23 -16.19 -16.23 -4.70
CA GLU A 23 -17.66 -16.21 -4.77
C GLU A 23 -18.22 -17.60 -4.45
N LYS A 24 -18.59 -17.81 -3.19
CA LYS A 24 -19.43 -18.95 -2.76
C LYS A 24 -20.66 -19.04 -3.68
N GLY A 25 -20.63 -19.96 -4.66
CA GLY A 25 -21.76 -20.25 -5.54
C GLY A 25 -21.52 -20.11 -7.04
N ARG A 26 -20.37 -19.62 -7.52
CA ARG A 26 -20.00 -19.69 -8.95
C ARG A 26 -19.04 -20.85 -9.22
N PRO A 27 -19.47 -21.93 -9.89
CA PRO A 27 -18.62 -23.08 -10.16
C PRO A 27 -17.62 -22.88 -11.33
N TRP A 28 -17.75 -21.81 -12.11
CA TRP A 28 -16.88 -21.51 -13.24
C TRP A 28 -16.96 -20.02 -13.61
N PHE A 29 -15.86 -19.51 -14.16
CA PHE A 29 -15.78 -18.17 -14.74
C PHE A 29 -15.71 -18.28 -16.26
N VAL A 30 -16.30 -17.32 -16.98
CA VAL A 30 -16.23 -17.22 -18.43
C VAL A 30 -15.34 -16.06 -18.80
N VAL A 31 -14.27 -16.36 -19.52
CA VAL A 31 -13.48 -15.35 -20.22
C VAL A 31 -13.82 -15.44 -21.69
N THR A 32 -14.36 -14.37 -22.25
CA THR A 32 -14.57 -14.28 -23.71
C THR A 32 -13.23 -14.10 -24.42
N LEU A 33 -13.14 -14.55 -25.67
CA LEU A 33 -11.96 -14.29 -26.51
C LEU A 33 -11.65 -12.78 -26.59
N HIS A 34 -12.68 -11.94 -26.62
CA HIS A 34 -12.52 -10.49 -26.65
C HIS A 34 -11.86 -9.95 -25.37
N GLN A 35 -12.35 -10.33 -24.18
CA GLN A 35 -11.74 -9.92 -22.90
C GLN A 35 -10.28 -10.38 -22.80
N PHE A 36 -10.00 -11.64 -23.14
CA PHE A 36 -8.65 -12.19 -23.11
C PHE A 36 -7.70 -11.42 -24.04
N MET A 37 -8.12 -11.21 -25.29
CA MET A 37 -7.29 -10.51 -26.27
C MET A 37 -7.09 -9.05 -25.91
N LEU A 38 -8.14 -8.35 -25.47
CA LEU A 38 -8.06 -6.95 -25.09
C LEU A 38 -7.08 -6.75 -23.92
N HIS A 39 -7.20 -7.56 -22.86
CA HIS A 39 -6.30 -7.52 -21.72
C HIS A 39 -4.84 -7.64 -22.14
N PHE A 40 -4.50 -8.65 -22.94
CA PHE A 40 -3.11 -8.86 -23.38
C PHE A 40 -2.62 -7.80 -24.37
N ILE A 41 -3.50 -7.16 -25.14
CA ILE A 41 -3.13 -6.02 -25.99
C ILE A 41 -2.78 -4.81 -25.12
N GLU A 42 -3.58 -4.52 -24.11
CA GLU A 42 -3.41 -3.36 -23.22
C GLU A 42 -2.21 -3.53 -22.26
N GLU A 43 -2.00 -4.74 -21.76
CA GLU A 43 -0.99 -5.05 -20.73
C GLU A 43 0.39 -5.43 -21.29
N GLY A 44 0.58 -5.38 -22.62
CA GLY A 44 1.89 -5.64 -23.25
C GLY A 44 2.21 -7.12 -23.48
N GLY A 45 1.18 -7.94 -23.70
CA GLY A 45 1.30 -9.32 -24.17
C GLY A 45 1.83 -10.29 -23.11
N LEU A 46 2.49 -11.37 -23.55
CA LEU A 46 2.97 -12.43 -22.66
C LEU A 46 4.00 -11.94 -21.61
N LYS A 47 4.64 -10.79 -21.83
CA LYS A 47 5.52 -10.15 -20.84
C LYS A 47 4.76 -9.81 -19.55
N HIS A 48 3.46 -9.53 -19.63
CA HIS A 48 2.61 -9.34 -18.45
C HIS A 48 2.60 -10.59 -17.56
N VAL A 49 2.53 -11.79 -18.13
CA VAL A 49 2.54 -13.06 -17.36
C VAL A 49 3.85 -13.22 -16.60
N GLU A 50 4.98 -12.88 -17.22
CA GLU A 50 6.28 -12.90 -16.54
C GLU A 50 6.34 -11.87 -15.40
N ASN A 51 5.73 -10.71 -15.57
CA ASN A 51 5.68 -9.67 -14.54
C ASN A 51 4.82 -10.11 -13.36
N VAL A 52 3.65 -10.72 -13.61
CA VAL A 52 2.81 -11.32 -12.56
C VAL A 52 3.58 -12.40 -11.81
N ALA A 53 4.31 -13.25 -12.52
CA ALA A 53 5.10 -14.31 -11.89
C ALA A 53 6.25 -13.76 -11.02
N LYS A 54 6.90 -12.66 -11.44
CA LYS A 54 7.91 -11.95 -10.63
C LYS A 54 7.30 -11.29 -9.41
N GLU A 55 6.13 -10.65 -9.56
CA GLU A 55 5.37 -10.02 -8.48
C GLU A 55 5.00 -11.04 -7.41
N LEU A 56 4.31 -12.14 -7.78
CA LEU A 56 3.89 -13.17 -6.83
C LEU A 56 5.09 -13.77 -6.09
N LYS A 57 6.20 -14.03 -6.80
CA LYS A 57 7.43 -14.53 -6.17
C LYS A 57 8.05 -13.53 -5.19
N LEU A 58 7.92 -12.23 -5.44
CA LEU A 58 8.41 -11.20 -4.52
C LEU A 58 7.49 -11.10 -3.31
N VAL A 59 6.17 -11.08 -3.50
CA VAL A 59 5.18 -11.10 -2.40
C VAL A 59 5.43 -12.31 -1.50
N GLU A 60 5.59 -13.51 -2.07
CA GLU A 60 5.88 -14.73 -1.29
C GLU A 60 7.11 -14.60 -0.39
N LYS A 61 8.15 -13.88 -0.83
CA LYS A 61 9.36 -13.62 -0.02
C LYS A 61 9.12 -12.57 1.06
N LEU A 62 8.38 -11.51 0.72
CA LEU A 62 8.08 -10.39 1.61
C LEU A 62 7.13 -10.79 2.74
N THR A 63 6.23 -11.75 2.51
CA THR A 63 5.26 -12.23 3.49
C THR A 63 5.74 -13.44 4.28
N THR A 64 7.04 -13.77 4.26
CA THR A 64 7.59 -14.81 5.12
C THR A 64 7.78 -14.30 6.55
N ASN A 65 7.72 -15.19 7.53
CA ASN A 65 8.05 -14.87 8.93
C ASN A 65 9.56 -14.81 9.21
N ASN A 66 10.41 -14.82 8.16
CA ASN A 66 11.86 -14.81 8.29
C ASN A 66 12.43 -13.45 7.84
N PRO A 67 12.93 -12.61 8.78
CA PRO A 67 13.41 -11.27 8.46
C PRO A 67 14.59 -11.27 7.47
N ASP A 68 15.48 -12.26 7.51
CA ASP A 68 16.62 -12.35 6.58
C ASP A 68 16.17 -12.53 5.13
N ILE A 69 15.11 -13.31 4.91
CA ILE A 69 14.54 -13.53 3.57
C ILE A 69 13.91 -12.23 3.04
N VAL A 70 13.19 -11.52 3.92
CA VAL A 70 12.55 -10.24 3.59
C VAL A 70 13.60 -9.18 3.27
N ILE A 71 14.61 -8.99 4.13
CA ILE A 71 15.71 -8.05 3.93
C ILE A 71 16.44 -8.37 2.62
N LYS A 72 16.78 -9.63 2.38
CA LYS A 72 17.44 -10.05 1.13
C LYS A 72 16.58 -9.75 -0.10
N ALA A 73 15.26 -9.93 -0.01
CA ALA A 73 14.34 -9.61 -1.09
C ALA A 73 14.35 -8.10 -1.40
N ILE A 74 14.28 -7.25 -0.38
CA ILE A 74 14.33 -5.79 -0.51
C ILE A 74 15.67 -5.33 -1.08
N LEU A 75 16.80 -5.82 -0.54
CA LEU A 75 18.14 -5.46 -1.03
C LEU A 75 18.36 -5.86 -2.50
N THR A 76 17.71 -6.93 -2.96
CA THR A 76 17.79 -7.37 -4.36
C THR A 76 17.11 -6.39 -5.32
N LEU A 77 16.13 -5.58 -4.86
CA LEU A 77 15.45 -4.58 -5.68
C LEU A 77 16.39 -3.45 -6.11
N ARG A 78 17.41 -3.12 -5.31
CA ARG A 78 18.27 -1.96 -5.55
C ARG A 78 17.43 -0.68 -5.73
N ASP A 79 17.48 -0.05 -6.90
CA ASP A 79 16.71 1.13 -7.29
C ASP A 79 15.50 0.81 -8.21
N ALA A 80 15.22 -0.47 -8.44
CA ALA A 80 14.10 -0.91 -9.26
C ALA A 80 12.77 -0.61 -8.55
N MET A 81 11.81 -0.08 -9.31
CA MET A 81 10.44 0.14 -8.85
C MET A 81 9.67 -1.20 -8.92
N PRO A 82 9.16 -1.75 -7.80
CA PRO A 82 8.33 -2.95 -7.78
C PRO A 82 6.94 -2.61 -8.30
N SER A 83 6.13 -3.63 -8.57
CA SER A 83 4.74 -3.42 -8.91
C SER A 83 3.95 -2.85 -7.72
N PRO A 84 2.80 -2.20 -7.96
CA PRO A 84 2.00 -1.61 -6.89
C PRO A 84 1.62 -2.60 -5.77
N PRO A 85 1.22 -3.85 -6.04
CA PRO A 85 0.94 -4.82 -4.99
C PRO A 85 2.16 -5.13 -4.10
N CYS A 86 3.35 -5.31 -4.70
CA CYS A 86 4.57 -5.51 -3.93
C CYS A 86 4.91 -4.30 -3.07
N LEU A 87 4.71 -3.09 -3.59
CA LEU A 87 5.01 -1.87 -2.85
C LEU A 87 4.03 -1.66 -1.68
N LYS A 88 2.75 -2.01 -1.84
CA LYS A 88 1.76 -2.03 -0.74
C LYS A 88 2.15 -3.03 0.35
N VAL A 89 2.62 -4.23 -0.03
CA VAL A 89 3.17 -5.21 0.93
C VAL A 89 4.40 -4.63 1.63
N ILE A 90 5.35 -4.03 0.91
CA ILE A 90 6.53 -3.39 1.51
C ILE A 90 6.12 -2.31 2.53
N ALA A 91 5.13 -1.47 2.21
CA ALA A 91 4.62 -0.46 3.13
C ALA A 91 3.99 -1.09 4.38
N MET A 92 3.19 -2.15 4.22
CA MET A 92 2.61 -2.90 5.35
C MET A 92 3.69 -3.40 6.34
N LEU A 93 4.87 -3.79 5.85
CA LEU A 93 5.95 -4.28 6.70
C LEU A 93 6.55 -3.18 7.60
N LEU A 94 6.41 -1.90 7.26
CA LEU A 94 6.85 -0.77 8.11
C LEU A 94 6.13 -0.72 9.46
N VAL A 95 4.97 -1.35 9.59
CA VAL A 95 4.13 -1.27 10.78
C VAL A 95 3.86 -2.63 11.44
N THR A 96 4.35 -3.73 10.84
CA THR A 96 4.04 -5.11 11.27
C THR A 96 5.27 -5.93 11.66
N ILE A 97 6.50 -5.48 11.38
CA ILE A 97 7.72 -6.28 11.54
C ILE A 97 8.73 -5.64 12.51
N ASP A 98 9.71 -6.47 12.89
CA ASP A 98 11.00 -6.14 13.49
C ASP A 98 11.66 -4.85 12.94
N THR A 99 12.40 -4.18 13.83
CA THR A 99 13.04 -2.88 13.58
C THR A 99 14.08 -2.94 12.45
N GLU A 100 14.77 -4.07 12.25
CA GLU A 100 15.78 -4.22 11.20
C GLU A 100 15.15 -4.19 9.80
N VAL A 101 14.01 -4.85 9.62
CA VAL A 101 13.26 -4.85 8.36
C VAL A 101 12.73 -3.45 8.07
N GLU A 102 12.20 -2.77 9.09
CA GLU A 102 11.74 -1.38 8.98
C GLU A 102 12.86 -0.47 8.45
N GLN A 103 14.05 -0.52 9.05
CA GLN A 103 15.20 0.29 8.61
C GLN A 103 15.67 -0.05 7.19
N CYS A 104 15.61 -1.33 6.80
CA CYS A 104 15.91 -1.77 5.44
C CYS A 104 14.92 -1.16 4.44
N ILE A 105 13.62 -1.17 4.76
CA ILE A 105 12.58 -0.59 3.91
C ILE A 105 12.73 0.93 3.82
N ILE A 106 12.95 1.63 4.94
CA ILE A 106 13.18 3.08 4.95
C ILE A 106 14.37 3.43 4.05
N SER A 107 15.48 2.69 4.16
CA SER A 107 16.66 2.87 3.30
C SER A 107 16.34 2.67 1.82
N TYR A 108 15.52 1.67 1.49
CA TYR A 108 15.08 1.41 0.14
C TYR A 108 14.15 2.51 -0.41
N LEU A 109 13.16 2.96 0.37
CA LEU A 109 12.27 4.07 -0.01
C LEU A 109 13.05 5.36 -0.23
N ASN A 110 14.02 5.65 0.64
CA ASN A 110 14.98 6.74 0.49
C ASN A 110 15.82 6.64 -0.78
N LEU A 111 16.15 5.43 -1.24
CA LEU A 111 16.87 5.21 -2.48
C LEU A 111 16.00 5.50 -3.70
N ILE A 112 14.77 4.97 -3.75
CA ILE A 112 13.89 5.14 -4.91
C ILE A 112 13.40 6.59 -5.04
N GLN A 113 13.17 7.31 -3.93
CA GLN A 113 12.63 8.67 -3.99
C GLN A 113 13.62 9.71 -4.53
N LYS A 114 14.92 9.38 -4.61
CA LYS A 114 15.94 10.22 -5.28
C LYS A 114 15.64 10.45 -6.76
N ARG A 115 14.85 9.57 -7.39
CA ARG A 115 14.34 9.75 -8.75
C ARG A 115 12.89 10.20 -8.69
N LYS A 116 12.61 11.40 -9.23
CA LYS A 116 11.25 11.97 -9.25
C LYS A 116 10.22 11.00 -9.82
N GLU A 117 10.50 10.36 -10.95
CA GLU A 117 9.58 9.39 -11.56
C GLU A 117 9.22 8.23 -10.63
N ASN A 118 10.19 7.71 -9.88
CA ASN A 118 9.96 6.63 -8.92
C ASN A 118 9.19 7.14 -7.70
N ARG A 119 9.52 8.34 -7.19
CA ARG A 119 8.78 8.97 -6.10
C ARG A 119 7.31 9.16 -6.47
N ASP A 120 7.03 9.68 -7.66
CA ASP A 120 5.67 9.96 -8.13
C ASP A 120 4.86 8.64 -8.28
N LYS A 121 5.47 7.58 -8.80
CA LYS A 121 4.84 6.24 -8.87
C LYS A 121 4.57 5.63 -7.49
N ALA A 122 5.52 5.77 -6.57
CA ALA A 122 5.38 5.28 -5.21
C ALA A 122 4.29 6.05 -4.45
N LEU A 123 4.24 7.37 -4.62
CA LEU A 123 3.19 8.23 -4.07
C LEU A 123 1.80 7.77 -4.50
N VAL A 124 1.56 7.61 -5.80
CA VAL A 124 0.28 7.14 -6.33
C VAL A 124 -0.11 5.81 -5.68
N THR A 125 0.82 4.86 -5.64
CA THR A 125 0.58 3.54 -5.05
C THR A 125 0.26 3.61 -3.55
N PHE A 126 0.93 4.47 -2.78
CA PHE A 126 0.68 4.59 -1.35
C PHE A 126 -0.59 5.37 -1.05
N VAL A 127 -0.93 6.39 -1.84
CA VAL A 127 -2.24 7.06 -1.74
C VAL A 127 -3.38 6.08 -2.03
N GLU A 128 -3.27 5.25 -3.07
CA GLU A 128 -4.22 4.15 -3.30
C GLU A 128 -4.25 3.13 -2.14
N GLY A 129 -3.11 2.92 -1.48
CA GLY A 129 -3.00 2.05 -0.30
C GLY A 129 -3.78 2.57 0.91
N LEU A 130 -4.09 3.87 0.99
CA LEU A 130 -4.90 4.46 2.06
C LEU A 130 -6.36 3.99 2.03
N GLU A 131 -6.83 3.43 0.92
CA GLU A 131 -8.20 2.91 0.75
C GLU A 131 -8.25 1.37 0.74
N ASP A 132 -7.13 0.70 1.07
CA ASP A 132 -7.06 -0.76 1.05
C ASP A 132 -8.01 -1.39 2.08
N ARG A 133 -8.57 -2.56 1.75
CA ARG A 133 -9.45 -3.31 2.66
C ARG A 133 -8.71 -3.75 3.92
N THR A 134 -7.40 -3.95 3.82
CA THR A 134 -6.52 -4.44 4.87
C THR A 134 -5.99 -3.29 5.72
N ALA A 135 -6.25 -3.30 7.03
CA ALA A 135 -5.84 -2.22 7.93
C ALA A 135 -4.32 -2.04 7.99
N GLU A 136 -3.57 -3.13 7.88
CA GLU A 136 -2.12 -3.15 7.89
C GLU A 136 -1.53 -2.48 6.64
N ILE A 137 -2.16 -2.65 5.48
CA ILE A 137 -1.77 -1.95 4.25
C ILE A 137 -2.05 -0.45 4.39
N ARG A 138 -3.23 -0.05 4.91
CA ARG A 138 -3.55 1.38 5.13
C ARG A 138 -2.58 2.04 6.11
N ALA A 139 -2.29 1.39 7.23
CA ALA A 139 -1.34 1.88 8.22
C ALA A 139 0.09 1.97 7.65
N GLY A 140 0.50 0.95 6.91
CA GLY A 140 1.78 0.93 6.19
C GLY A 140 1.90 2.05 5.17
N ALA A 141 0.85 2.31 4.40
CA ALA A 141 0.78 3.39 3.44
C ALA A 141 0.95 4.77 4.12
N CYS A 142 0.34 4.99 5.29
CA CYS A 142 0.58 6.20 6.09
C CYS A 142 2.07 6.36 6.44
N ALA A 143 2.72 5.30 6.91
CA ALA A 143 4.14 5.32 7.25
C ALA A 143 5.02 5.57 6.03
N ALA A 144 4.73 4.92 4.90
CA ALA A 144 5.49 5.08 3.67
C ALA A 144 5.39 6.50 3.09
N LEU A 145 4.21 7.14 3.15
CA LEU A 145 4.02 8.54 2.75
C LEU A 145 4.84 9.51 3.59
N ALA A 146 5.00 9.24 4.89
CA ALA A 146 5.89 10.02 5.74
C ALA A 146 7.37 9.87 5.33
N VAL A 147 7.81 8.65 5.00
CA VAL A 147 9.18 8.40 4.50
C VAL A 147 9.44 9.09 3.17
N LEU A 148 8.43 9.19 2.29
CA LEU A 148 8.51 9.93 1.01
C LEU A 148 8.40 11.46 1.16
N GLU A 149 8.22 11.96 2.39
CA GLU A 149 7.96 13.37 2.69
C GLU A 149 6.80 13.93 1.83
N ALA A 150 5.75 13.12 1.66
CA ALA A 150 4.63 13.41 0.77
C ALA A 150 3.64 14.43 1.36
N SER A 151 4.06 15.69 1.49
CA SER A 151 3.21 16.78 2.01
C SER A 151 1.91 16.99 1.23
N GLU A 152 1.87 16.59 -0.05
CA GLU A 152 0.69 16.58 -0.90
C GLU A 152 -0.39 15.56 -0.47
N SER A 153 -0.07 14.67 0.48
CA SER A 153 -0.99 13.66 1.02
C SER A 153 -1.56 14.00 2.41
N ILE A 154 -1.27 15.19 2.94
CA ILE A 154 -1.65 15.60 4.32
C ILE A 154 -3.17 15.52 4.53
N ASP A 155 -3.98 15.99 3.58
CA ASP A 155 -5.44 15.99 3.72
C ASP A 155 -5.99 14.56 3.82
N GLN A 156 -5.45 13.62 3.03
CA GLN A 156 -5.81 12.21 3.08
C GLN A 156 -5.41 11.57 4.41
N LEU A 157 -4.24 11.92 4.96
CA LEU A 157 -3.79 11.45 6.27
C LEU A 157 -4.65 12.02 7.41
N VAL A 158 -5.03 13.30 7.34
CA VAL A 158 -5.97 13.91 8.29
C VAL A 158 -7.31 13.20 8.25
N TYR A 159 -7.85 12.95 7.05
CA TYR A 159 -9.10 12.22 6.88
C TYR A 159 -9.03 10.84 7.54
N LEU A 160 -8.00 10.04 7.25
CA LEU A 160 -7.82 8.72 7.86
C LEU A 160 -7.69 8.77 9.39
N TRP A 161 -6.96 9.75 9.93
CA TRP A 161 -6.88 9.94 11.39
C TRP A 161 -8.26 10.25 12.02
N GLN A 162 -9.13 10.96 11.30
CA GLN A 162 -10.47 11.32 11.78
C GLN A 162 -11.48 10.18 11.62
N SER A 163 -11.48 9.49 10.47
CA SER A 163 -12.59 8.64 10.01
C SER A 163 -12.29 7.15 9.90
N ASP A 164 -11.02 6.71 9.89
CA ASP A 164 -10.73 5.27 9.78
C ASP A 164 -11.28 4.51 10.99
N LEU A 165 -11.82 3.31 10.76
CA LEU A 165 -12.41 2.49 11.82
C LEU A 165 -11.36 1.81 12.71
N SER A 166 -10.13 1.66 12.22
CA SER A 166 -9.05 0.98 12.93
C SER A 166 -8.21 1.98 13.73
N PRO A 167 -8.15 1.87 15.08
CA PRO A 167 -7.26 2.70 15.90
C PRO A 167 -5.79 2.56 15.51
N PHE A 168 -5.41 1.40 14.96
CA PHE A 168 -4.07 1.15 14.45
C PHE A 168 -3.75 2.06 13.25
N VAL A 169 -4.68 2.20 12.30
CA VAL A 169 -4.54 3.10 11.14
C VAL A 169 -4.58 4.56 11.58
N GLN A 170 -5.51 4.93 12.46
CA GLN A 170 -5.58 6.30 13.00
C GLN A 170 -4.24 6.69 13.66
N ASN A 171 -3.63 5.79 14.44
CA ASN A 171 -2.34 6.04 15.07
C ASN A 171 -1.21 6.16 14.04
N ALA A 172 -1.21 5.34 12.98
CA ALA A 172 -0.23 5.44 11.90
C ALA A 172 -0.36 6.77 11.14
N ALA A 173 -1.57 7.20 10.83
CA ALA A 173 -1.85 8.50 10.20
C ALA A 173 -1.37 9.67 11.08
N LYS A 174 -1.66 9.63 12.39
CA LYS A 174 -1.13 10.61 13.35
C LYS A 174 0.40 10.65 13.34
N LYS A 175 1.07 9.50 13.44
CA LYS A 175 2.54 9.42 13.40
C LYS A 175 3.10 10.01 12.11
N ALA A 176 2.48 9.70 10.98
CA ALA A 176 2.87 10.23 9.67
C ALA A 176 2.76 11.76 9.62
N LEU A 177 1.63 12.33 10.05
CA LEU A 177 1.43 13.78 10.13
C LEU A 177 2.50 14.47 10.99
N LEU A 178 2.82 13.89 12.16
CA LEU A 178 3.85 14.44 13.04
C LEU A 178 5.28 14.34 12.47
N ALA A 179 5.52 13.37 11.59
CA ALA A 179 6.80 13.20 10.90
C ALA A 179 6.97 14.16 9.70
N MET A 180 5.88 14.70 9.14
CA MET A 180 5.88 15.67 8.04
C MET A 180 6.18 17.13 8.47
N GLY A 181 6.91 17.30 9.58
CA GLY A 181 7.34 18.60 10.08
C GLY A 181 6.18 19.53 10.51
N ASP A 182 6.40 20.84 10.38
CA ASP A 182 5.48 21.85 10.89
C ASP A 182 4.13 21.85 10.18
N VAL A 183 4.11 21.58 8.87
CA VAL A 183 2.86 21.58 8.08
C VAL A 183 1.96 20.43 8.53
N GLY A 184 2.49 19.22 8.66
CA GLY A 184 1.73 18.07 9.13
C GLY A 184 1.29 18.20 10.60
N ARG A 185 2.15 18.76 11.47
CA ARG A 185 1.79 19.04 12.87
C ARG A 185 0.63 20.03 12.98
N LYS A 186 0.68 21.15 12.24
CA LYS A 186 -0.41 22.14 12.24
C LYS A 186 -1.72 21.54 11.73
N ALA A 187 -1.68 20.81 10.62
CA ALA A 187 -2.86 20.14 10.08
C ALA A 187 -3.47 19.17 11.10
N PHE A 188 -2.63 18.41 11.82
CA PHE A 188 -3.09 17.53 12.90
C PHE A 188 -3.74 18.31 14.06
N GLU A 189 -3.12 19.39 14.54
CA GLU A 189 -3.65 20.22 15.63
C GLU A 189 -5.00 20.86 15.27
N GLU A 190 -5.14 21.39 14.06
CA GLU A 190 -6.41 21.92 13.54
C GLU A 190 -7.49 20.84 13.43
N ALA A 191 -7.11 19.65 12.96
CA ALA A 191 -7.99 18.50 12.89
C ALA A 191 -8.40 18.00 14.29
N GLN A 192 -7.56 18.13 15.31
CA GLN A 192 -7.90 17.80 16.70
C GLN A 192 -8.95 18.74 17.28
N LEU A 193 -8.83 20.05 17.03
CA LEU A 193 -9.80 21.03 17.49
C LEU A 193 -11.18 20.78 16.87
N SER A 194 -11.24 20.40 15.60
CA SER A 194 -12.49 20.06 14.92
C SER A 194 -13.08 18.72 15.37
N LYS A 195 -12.25 17.67 15.55
CA LYS A 195 -12.69 16.35 16.05
C LYS A 195 -13.26 16.43 17.48
N HIS A 196 -12.80 17.39 18.28
CA HIS A 196 -13.22 17.61 19.66
C HIS A 196 -14.13 18.85 19.86
N GLY A 197 -14.75 19.39 18.79
CA GLY A 197 -15.47 20.66 18.81
C GLY A 197 -16.36 20.91 20.04
N PHE A 198 -16.07 22.02 20.75
CA PHE A 198 -16.84 22.68 21.81
C PHE A 198 -17.74 21.78 22.69
N GLN A 199 -17.19 21.26 23.80
CA GLN A 199 -18.00 20.98 24.98
C GLN A 199 -18.42 22.34 25.58
N GLY A 200 -19.62 22.81 25.23
CA GLY A 200 -20.16 24.06 25.76
C GLY A 200 -20.08 24.11 27.29
N ILE A 201 -19.60 25.22 27.84
CA ILE A 201 -19.59 25.46 29.29
C ILE A 201 -21.06 25.48 29.75
N HIS A 202 -21.50 24.42 30.43
CA HIS A 202 -22.78 24.43 31.13
C HIS A 202 -22.67 25.37 32.32
N VAL A 203 -23.06 26.63 32.13
CA VAL A 203 -23.26 27.58 33.24
C VAL A 203 -24.59 27.20 33.90
N HIS A 204 -24.54 26.50 35.02
CA HIS A 204 -25.69 26.34 35.89
C HIS A 204 -26.06 27.71 36.47
N LYS A 205 -27.27 28.18 36.15
CA LYS A 205 -27.89 29.36 36.77
C LYS A 205 -28.32 29.06 38.20
#